data_AF-A0A962CJ00-F1
#
_entry.id   AF-A0A962CJ00-F1
#
_cell.length_a   1.000
_cell.length_b   1.000
_cell.length_c   1.000
_cell.angle_alpha   90.00
_cell.angle_beta   90.00
_cell.angle_gamma   90.00
#
_symmetry.space_group_name_H-M   'P 1'
#
loop_
_entity.id
_entity.type
_entity.pdbx_description
1 polymer ?
#
loop_
_entity_poly.entity_id
_entity_poly.type
_entity_poly.pdbx_seq_one_letter_code
_entity_poly.pdbx_strand_id
1 'polypeptide(L)'
;MQGNLLYAQSGGVTAVINASACAVIETARKHKVRVLAARNGIIGALREELIDTSKESASAIAALRHTPGGAFGSCRFKLKSIEQNRAQYERLIDVFRAHDIRWFLYNGGNDSADTANKISQIGKAMGHDVTVVGVPKTVDNDLAVTDCCPGFGSVAKYTAVSVLEASLDVASM
;
A
#
# COMPACT_ATOMS: atom_id res chain seq x y z
N MET A 1 16.98 11.51 -10.20
CA MET A 1 16.87 11.33 -8.74
C MET A 1 17.39 9.93 -8.45
N GLN A 2 18.31 9.78 -7.50
CA GLN A 2 18.88 8.49 -7.10
C GLN A 2 18.37 8.18 -5.69
N GLY A 3 17.97 6.93 -5.42
CA GLY A 3 17.47 6.50 -4.11
C GLY A 3 16.68 5.20 -4.15
N ASN A 4 16.08 4.85 -3.02
CA ASN A 4 15.26 3.67 -2.82
C ASN A 4 13.77 4.04 -2.76
N LEU A 5 12.92 3.05 -3.04
CA LEU A 5 11.47 3.15 -2.93
C LEU A 5 11.01 2.41 -1.69
N LEU A 6 10.19 3.06 -0.86
CA LEU A 6 9.44 2.41 0.21
C LEU A 6 8.01 2.12 -0.28
N TYR A 7 7.57 0.90 -0.09
CA TYR A 7 6.20 0.45 -0.36
C TYR A 7 5.54 -0.02 0.92
N ALA A 8 4.27 0.34 1.15
CA ALA A 8 3.52 -0.14 2.30
C ALA A 8 2.03 -0.35 1.98
N GLN A 9 1.43 -1.38 2.56
CA GLN A 9 0.00 -1.66 2.49
C GLN A 9 -0.73 -1.11 3.73
N SER A 10 -1.95 -0.60 3.54
CA SER A 10 -2.71 0.09 4.59
C SER A 10 -4.19 -0.29 4.59
N GLY A 11 -4.73 -0.43 5.80
CA GLY A 11 -6.14 -0.77 6.04
C GLY A 11 -6.44 -2.25 5.81
N GLY A 12 -7.71 -2.54 5.52
CA GLY A 12 -8.14 -3.88 5.13
C GLY A 12 -7.48 -4.32 3.81
N VAL A 13 -7.06 -5.57 3.76
CA VAL A 13 -6.49 -6.20 2.55
C VAL A 13 -7.60 -6.54 1.55
N THR A 14 -7.24 -6.79 0.30
CA THR A 14 -8.18 -7.22 -0.76
C THR A 14 -7.68 -8.48 -1.44
N ALA A 15 -8.51 -9.07 -2.31
CA ALA A 15 -8.10 -10.18 -3.15
C ALA A 15 -6.97 -9.82 -4.16
N VAL A 16 -6.76 -8.52 -4.43
CA VAL A 16 -5.88 -8.04 -5.52
C VAL A 16 -4.86 -6.98 -5.09
N ILE A 17 -4.78 -6.62 -3.80
CA ILE A 17 -3.82 -5.60 -3.33
C ILE A 17 -2.36 -6.00 -3.59
N ASN A 18 -2.07 -7.31 -3.64
CA ASN A 18 -0.76 -7.84 -4.03
C ASN A 18 -0.47 -7.73 -5.53
N ALA A 19 -1.49 -7.62 -6.39
CA ALA A 19 -1.28 -7.34 -7.80
C ALA A 19 -0.72 -5.92 -8.01
N SER A 20 -1.21 -4.93 -7.25
CA SER A 20 -0.60 -3.61 -7.20
C SER A 20 0.83 -3.65 -6.64
N ALA A 21 1.08 -4.47 -5.61
CA ALA A 21 2.42 -4.66 -5.06
C ALA A 21 3.40 -5.24 -6.09
N CYS A 22 2.98 -6.29 -6.81
CA CYS A 22 3.70 -6.90 -7.92
C CYS A 22 4.08 -5.84 -8.96
N ALA A 23 3.10 -5.06 -9.43
CA ALA A 23 3.31 -4.05 -10.45
C ALA A 23 4.32 -2.98 -10.01
N VAL A 24 4.24 -2.51 -8.76
CA VAL A 24 5.21 -1.56 -8.19
C VAL A 24 6.62 -2.14 -8.19
N ILE A 25 6.79 -3.36 -7.66
CA ILE A 25 8.11 -3.99 -7.50
C ILE A 25 8.73 -4.32 -8.86
N GLU A 26 7.97 -4.91 -9.79
CA GLU A 26 8.44 -5.23 -11.14
C GLU A 26 8.84 -3.96 -11.90
N THR A 27 8.06 -2.89 -11.78
CA THR A 27 8.35 -1.61 -12.44
C THR A 27 9.62 -0.98 -11.85
N ALA A 28 9.74 -0.93 -10.52
CA ALA A 28 10.94 -0.42 -9.87
C ALA A 28 12.20 -1.20 -10.27
N ARG A 29 12.12 -2.54 -10.35
CA ARG A 29 13.21 -3.40 -10.84
C ARG A 29 13.64 -3.05 -12.27
N LYS A 30 12.70 -2.80 -13.19
CA LYS A 30 13.01 -2.35 -14.56
C LYS A 30 13.79 -1.03 -14.58
N HIS A 31 13.51 -0.15 -13.64
CA HIS A 31 14.22 1.12 -13.46
C HIS A 31 15.44 1.04 -12.53
N LYS A 32 15.86 -0.17 -12.12
CA LYS A 32 16.98 -0.41 -11.20
C LYS A 32 16.83 0.32 -9.86
N VAL A 33 15.60 0.52 -9.40
CA VAL A 33 15.27 1.10 -8.09
C VAL A 33 15.04 -0.03 -7.09
N ARG A 34 15.77 -0.03 -5.98
CA ARG A 34 15.58 -0.99 -4.90
C ARG A 34 14.29 -0.67 -4.14
N VAL A 35 13.48 -1.68 -3.88
CA VAL A 35 12.22 -1.55 -3.14
C VAL A 35 12.35 -2.19 -1.76
N LEU A 36 12.11 -1.37 -0.74
CA LEU A 36 11.89 -1.79 0.63
C LEU A 36 10.37 -1.82 0.88
N ALA A 37 9.86 -2.89 1.47
CA ALA A 37 8.47 -2.97 1.90
C ALA A 37 8.38 -2.82 3.42
N ALA A 38 7.44 -2.01 3.91
CA ALA A 38 7.22 -1.87 5.36
C ALA A 38 6.40 -3.05 5.89
N ARG A 39 6.96 -3.79 6.86
CA ARG A 39 6.27 -4.92 7.50
C ARG A 39 5.01 -4.40 8.24
N ASN A 40 3.86 -5.02 8.00
CA ASN A 40 2.59 -4.63 8.63
C ASN A 40 2.20 -3.16 8.36
N GLY A 41 2.56 -2.61 7.20
CA GLY A 41 2.19 -1.26 6.80
C GLY A 41 3.00 -0.16 7.49
N ILE A 42 2.40 1.01 7.68
CA ILE A 42 3.12 2.21 8.18
C ILE A 42 3.75 2.02 9.57
N ILE A 43 3.21 1.10 10.38
CA ILE A 43 3.79 0.79 11.69
C ILE A 43 5.17 0.13 11.58
N GLY A 44 5.40 -0.68 10.54
CA GLY A 44 6.72 -1.23 10.26
C GLY A 44 7.70 -0.14 9.87
N ALA A 45 7.26 0.85 9.09
CA ALA A 45 8.11 2.00 8.76
C ALA A 45 8.51 2.78 10.03
N LEU A 46 7.57 3.05 10.94
CA LEU A 46 7.87 3.71 12.22
C LEU A 46 8.87 2.94 13.09
N ARG A 47 8.74 1.61 13.10
CA ARG A 47 9.61 0.68 13.84
C ARG A 47 10.88 0.31 13.09
N GLU A 48 11.06 0.80 11.86
CA GLU A 48 12.18 0.45 10.97
C GLU A 48 12.27 -1.05 10.62
N GLU A 49 11.12 -1.73 10.62
CA GLU A 49 10.96 -3.12 10.20
C GLU A 49 10.74 -3.20 8.68
N LEU A 50 11.83 -3.06 7.93
CA LEU A 50 11.81 -3.03 6.46
C LEU A 50 12.20 -4.39 5.85
N ILE A 51 11.47 -4.79 4.80
CA ILE A 51 11.68 -6.01 4.03
C ILE A 51 12.34 -5.63 2.71
N ASP A 52 13.53 -6.17 2.45
CA ASP A 52 14.23 -5.96 1.19
C ASP A 52 13.70 -6.92 0.12
N THR A 53 12.85 -6.40 -0.77
CA THR A 53 12.22 -7.20 -1.82
C THR A 53 13.20 -7.66 -2.90
N SER A 54 14.45 -7.16 -2.93
CA SER A 54 15.47 -7.66 -3.86
C SER A 54 15.92 -9.09 -3.53
N LYS A 55 15.67 -9.55 -2.31
CA LYS A 55 15.95 -10.92 -1.86
C LYS A 55 14.93 -11.93 -2.37
N GLU A 56 13.78 -11.47 -2.85
CA GLU A 56 12.73 -12.32 -3.41
C GLU A 56 12.99 -12.64 -4.88
N SER A 57 12.76 -13.88 -5.28
CA SER A 57 12.92 -14.30 -6.67
C SER A 57 11.94 -13.58 -7.59
N ALA A 58 12.25 -13.51 -8.89
CA ALA A 58 11.33 -12.95 -9.88
C ALA A 58 10.00 -13.71 -9.93
N SER A 59 10.03 -15.04 -9.78
CA SER A 59 8.82 -15.87 -9.74
C SER A 59 7.99 -15.63 -8.49
N ALA A 60 8.60 -15.42 -7.32
CA ALA A 60 7.90 -15.10 -6.09
C ALA A 60 7.18 -13.74 -6.19
N ILE A 61 7.86 -12.72 -6.75
CA ILE A 61 7.22 -11.43 -7.01
C ILE A 61 6.08 -11.55 -8.02
N ALA A 62 6.26 -12.29 -9.12
CA ALA A 62 5.20 -12.50 -10.11
C ALA A 62 3.97 -13.23 -9.53
N ALA A 63 4.18 -14.17 -8.61
CA ALA A 63 3.11 -14.91 -7.93
C ALA A 63 2.18 -14.01 -7.08
N LEU A 64 2.66 -12.83 -6.64
CA LEU A 64 1.84 -11.84 -5.93
C LEU A 64 0.62 -11.40 -6.74
N ARG A 65 0.69 -11.43 -8.09
CA ARG A 65 -0.44 -11.11 -8.98
C ARG A 65 -1.66 -12.00 -8.74
N HIS A 66 -1.44 -13.22 -8.24
CA HIS A 66 -2.47 -14.24 -8.03
C HIS A 66 -2.64 -14.63 -6.55
N THR A 67 -2.04 -13.87 -5.63
CA THR A 67 -2.06 -14.17 -4.20
C THR A 67 -2.92 -13.14 -3.46
N PRO A 68 -4.04 -13.53 -2.82
CA PRO A 68 -4.88 -12.59 -2.06
C PRO A 68 -4.22 -12.15 -0.75
N GLY A 69 -4.82 -11.16 -0.08
CA GLY A 69 -4.31 -10.66 1.20
C GLY A 69 -3.18 -9.66 1.03
N GLY A 70 -2.45 -9.36 2.11
CA GLY A 70 -1.31 -8.43 2.11
C GLY A 70 -0.01 -9.17 2.34
N ALA A 71 0.78 -9.39 1.28
CA ALA A 71 2.02 -10.18 1.34
C ALA A 71 3.07 -9.62 2.30
N PHE A 72 3.02 -8.31 2.57
CA PHE A 72 3.92 -7.65 3.52
C PHE A 72 3.25 -7.35 4.88
N GLY A 73 2.00 -7.80 5.06
CA GLY A 73 1.14 -7.39 6.15
C GLY A 73 0.58 -5.98 5.96
N SER A 74 -0.46 -5.66 6.73
CA SER A 74 -1.10 -4.34 6.75
C SER A 74 -1.48 -3.98 8.18
N CYS A 75 -1.89 -2.73 8.41
CA CYS A 75 -2.46 -2.31 9.69
C CYS A 75 -3.57 -1.27 9.49
N ARG A 76 -4.38 -1.06 10.53
CA ARG A 76 -5.37 0.03 10.62
C ARG A 76 -4.85 1.22 11.45
N PHE A 77 -3.52 1.35 11.54
CA PHE A 77 -2.90 2.42 12.31
C PHE A 77 -3.05 3.75 11.57
N LYS A 78 -3.87 4.63 12.12
CA LYS A 78 -4.08 5.99 11.60
C LYS A 78 -3.13 6.96 12.28
N LEU A 79 -2.30 7.63 11.48
CA LEU A 79 -1.50 8.74 11.98
C LEU A 79 -2.43 9.91 12.30
N LYS A 80 -2.24 10.51 13.48
CA LYS A 80 -2.92 11.75 13.85
C LYS A 80 -2.45 12.89 12.93
N SER A 81 -3.05 14.07 13.03
CA SER A 81 -2.56 15.23 12.27
C SER A 81 -1.12 15.57 12.66
N ILE A 82 -0.41 16.33 11.81
CA ILE A 82 0.97 16.74 12.08
C ILE A 82 1.04 17.56 13.37
N GLU A 83 0.04 18.39 13.64
CA GLU A 83 -0.06 19.23 14.84
C GLU A 83 -0.25 18.39 16.10
N GLN A 84 -1.00 17.30 15.99
CA GLN A 84 -1.31 16.40 17.10
C GLN A 84 -0.18 15.42 17.42
N ASN A 85 0.58 14.99 16.41
CA ASN A 85 1.68 14.03 16.62
C ASN A 85 2.78 14.16 15.56
N ARG A 86 3.48 15.30 15.59
CA ARG A 86 4.61 15.59 14.70
C ARG A 86 5.73 14.55 14.78
N ALA A 87 6.01 14.04 15.98
CA ALA A 87 7.10 13.09 16.23
C ALA A 87 7.00 11.80 15.38
N GLN A 88 5.78 11.31 15.10
CA GLN A 88 5.62 10.14 14.22
C GLN A 88 6.01 10.43 12.77
N TYR A 89 5.68 11.62 12.28
CA TYR A 89 6.07 12.05 10.94
C TYR A 89 7.57 12.28 10.85
N GLU A 90 8.17 12.93 11.84
CA GLU A 90 9.62 13.13 11.91
C GLU A 90 10.34 11.78 11.94
N ARG A 91 9.87 10.82 12.75
CA ARG A 91 10.40 9.46 12.76
C ARG A 91 10.33 8.79 11.39
N LEU A 92 9.25 8.94 10.64
CA LEU A 92 9.16 8.41 9.28
C LEU A 92 10.20 9.04 8.35
N ILE A 93 10.38 10.36 8.42
CA ILE A 93 11.39 11.04 7.60
C ILE A 93 12.81 10.63 8.00
N ASP A 94 13.08 10.40 9.29
CA ASP A 94 14.38 9.89 9.75
C ASP A 94 14.68 8.50 9.19
N VAL A 95 13.68 7.61 9.20
CA VAL A 95 13.79 6.29 8.54
C VAL A 95 13.98 6.47 7.03
N PHE A 96 13.30 7.43 6.41
CA PHE A 96 13.48 7.66 4.97
C PHE A 96 14.90 8.12 4.65
N ARG A 97 15.49 9.00 5.46
CA ARG A 97 16.90 9.41 5.29
C ARG A 97 17.86 8.25 5.52
N ALA A 98 17.67 7.48 6.60
CA ALA A 98 18.55 6.37 6.96
C ALA A 98 18.64 5.29 5.86
N HIS A 99 17.57 5.11 5.10
CA HIS A 99 17.49 4.11 4.02
C HIS A 99 17.50 4.73 2.61
N ASP A 100 17.88 6.00 2.47
CA ASP A 100 17.90 6.75 1.21
C ASP A 100 16.59 6.63 0.40
N ILE A 101 15.45 6.66 1.10
CA ILE A 101 14.11 6.56 0.51
C ILE A 101 13.74 7.88 -0.13
N ARG A 102 13.59 7.88 -1.45
CA ARG A 102 13.21 9.05 -2.27
C ARG A 102 11.84 8.90 -2.91
N TRP A 103 11.25 7.71 -2.86
CA TRP A 103 9.88 7.44 -3.26
C TRP A 103 9.14 6.71 -2.16
N PHE A 104 7.94 7.14 -1.83
CA PHE A 104 7.04 6.42 -0.94
C PHE A 104 5.71 6.14 -1.64
N LEU A 105 5.43 4.87 -1.92
CA LEU A 105 4.18 4.42 -2.52
C LEU A 105 3.31 3.77 -1.45
N TYR A 106 2.20 4.41 -1.11
CA TYR A 106 1.33 3.98 -0.02
C TYR A 106 0.02 3.40 -0.55
N ASN A 107 -0.13 2.08 -0.47
CA ASN A 107 -1.25 1.34 -1.05
C ASN A 107 -2.40 1.19 -0.07
N GLY A 108 -3.46 1.97 -0.29
CA GLY A 108 -4.47 2.21 0.75
C GLY A 108 -5.69 2.99 0.28
N GLY A 109 -6.54 3.33 1.25
CA GLY A 109 -7.80 4.03 1.03
C GLY A 109 -7.69 5.54 1.29
N ASN A 110 -8.82 6.18 1.59
CA ASN A 110 -8.92 7.63 1.86
C ASN A 110 -7.94 8.11 2.95
N ASP A 111 -7.91 7.44 4.10
CA ASP A 111 -6.98 7.76 5.21
C ASP A 111 -5.50 7.62 4.82
N SER A 112 -5.21 6.68 3.92
CA SER A 112 -3.85 6.47 3.42
C SER A 112 -3.44 7.58 2.46
N ALA A 113 -4.36 8.09 1.63
CA ALA A 113 -4.12 9.24 0.75
C ALA A 113 -3.86 10.53 1.56
N ASP A 114 -4.63 10.77 2.62
CA ASP A 114 -4.40 11.88 3.55
C ASP A 114 -3.04 11.77 4.25
N THR A 115 -2.69 10.57 4.73
CA THR A 115 -1.36 10.29 5.31
C THR A 115 -0.23 10.55 4.31
N ALA A 116 -0.39 10.09 3.07
CA ALA A 116 0.58 10.30 1.99
C ALA A 116 0.81 11.80 1.72
N ASN A 117 -0.25 12.60 1.68
CA ASN A 117 -0.16 14.05 1.54
C ASN A 117 0.62 14.70 2.69
N LYS A 118 0.32 14.33 3.94
CA LYS A 118 1.01 14.85 5.13
C LYS A 118 2.49 14.49 5.16
N ILE A 119 2.85 13.27 4.75
CA ILE A 119 4.25 12.83 4.63
C ILE A 119 4.99 13.63 3.55
N SER A 120 4.33 13.95 2.43
CA SER A 120 4.90 14.83 1.40
C SER A 120 5.20 16.23 1.94
N GLN A 121 4.25 16.82 2.67
CA GLN A 121 4.39 18.15 3.27
C GLN A 121 5.52 18.21 4.31
N ILE A 122 5.56 17.27 5.25
CA ILE A 122 6.58 17.24 6.30
C ILE A 122 7.97 16.92 5.71
N GLY A 123 8.06 16.04 4.70
CA GLY A 123 9.31 15.74 4.01
C GLY A 123 9.93 17.02 3.43
N LYS A 124 9.13 17.81 2.70
CA LYS A 124 9.54 19.12 2.18
C LYS A 124 9.95 20.08 3.30
N ALA A 125 9.17 20.18 4.36
CA ALA A 125 9.46 21.07 5.50
C ALA A 125 10.76 20.71 6.22
N MET A 126 11.12 19.42 6.24
CA MET A 126 12.35 18.91 6.85
C MET A 126 13.51 18.76 5.86
N GLY A 127 13.41 19.33 4.65
CA GLY A 127 14.46 19.29 3.63
C GLY A 127 14.76 17.90 3.08
N HIS A 128 13.86 16.93 3.26
CA HIS A 128 13.96 15.59 2.68
C HIS A 128 13.09 15.49 1.44
N ASP A 129 13.73 15.49 0.27
CA ASP A 129 13.07 15.47 -1.02
C ASP A 129 12.56 14.06 -1.35
N VAL A 130 11.35 13.74 -0.88
CA VAL A 130 10.65 12.47 -1.11
C VAL A 130 9.42 12.68 -1.98
N THR A 131 9.30 11.88 -3.03
CA THR A 131 8.08 11.81 -3.84
C THR A 131 7.11 10.82 -3.22
N VAL A 132 5.93 11.29 -2.80
CA VAL A 132 4.92 10.43 -2.18
C VAL A 132 3.74 10.23 -3.13
N VAL A 133 3.34 8.98 -3.33
CA VAL A 133 2.25 8.59 -4.23
C VAL A 133 1.30 7.64 -3.51
N GLY A 134 0.01 8.00 -3.46
CA GLY A 134 -1.04 7.08 -3.03
C GLY A 134 -1.33 6.04 -4.13
N VAL A 135 -1.38 4.76 -3.75
CA VAL A 135 -1.82 3.68 -4.64
C VAL A 135 -3.25 3.29 -4.22
N PRO A 136 -4.27 3.50 -5.06
CA PRO A 136 -5.67 3.38 -4.66
C PRO A 136 -6.04 1.93 -4.34
N LYS A 137 -6.72 1.73 -3.20
CA LYS A 137 -7.27 0.45 -2.76
C LYS A 137 -8.45 0.66 -1.83
N THR A 138 -9.59 0.09 -2.18
CA THR A 138 -10.76 -0.06 -1.31
C THR A 138 -11.70 -1.09 -1.93
N VAL A 139 -12.34 -1.90 -1.10
CA VAL A 139 -13.41 -2.82 -1.56
C VAL A 139 -14.76 -2.11 -1.68
N ASP A 140 -14.89 -0.94 -1.06
CA ASP A 140 -16.15 -0.19 -0.95
C ASP A 140 -16.39 0.76 -2.15
N ASN A 141 -15.40 0.88 -3.03
CA ASN A 141 -15.41 1.80 -4.18
C ASN A 141 -15.64 3.28 -3.82
N ASP A 142 -15.10 3.71 -2.68
CA ASP A 142 -15.39 5.00 -2.04
C ASP A 142 -14.27 6.05 -2.20
N LEU A 143 -13.30 5.82 -3.10
CA LEU A 143 -12.30 6.85 -3.43
C LEU A 143 -12.87 7.84 -4.43
N ALA A 144 -12.61 9.12 -4.21
CA ALA A 144 -12.96 10.15 -5.18
C ALA A 144 -12.14 10.03 -6.47
N VAL A 145 -12.65 10.65 -7.55
CA VAL A 145 -12.01 10.82 -8.87
C VAL A 145 -11.90 9.53 -9.70
N THR A 146 -11.44 8.42 -9.14
CA THR A 146 -11.35 7.15 -9.87
C THR A 146 -12.74 6.57 -10.14
N ASP A 147 -12.96 6.02 -11.34
CA ASP A 147 -14.22 5.37 -11.71
C ASP A 147 -14.48 4.11 -10.88
N CYS A 148 -13.42 3.31 -10.69
CA CYS A 148 -13.45 2.15 -9.82
C CYS A 148 -12.16 2.01 -9.00
N CYS A 149 -12.25 1.25 -7.91
CA CYS A 149 -11.18 1.03 -6.97
C CYS A 149 -10.64 -0.41 -7.03
N PRO A 150 -9.31 -0.62 -7.03
CA PRO A 150 -8.73 -1.95 -6.95
C PRO A 150 -9.20 -2.71 -5.70
N GLY A 151 -9.85 -3.85 -5.93
CA GLY A 151 -10.49 -4.67 -4.90
C GLY A 151 -12.01 -4.76 -5.03
N PHE A 152 -12.67 -3.67 -5.39
CA PHE A 152 -14.13 -3.61 -5.51
C PHE A 152 -14.68 -4.64 -6.50
N GLY A 153 -14.16 -4.68 -7.73
CA GLY A 153 -14.65 -5.61 -8.75
C GLY A 153 -14.56 -7.09 -8.34
N SER A 154 -13.55 -7.47 -7.56
CA SER A 154 -13.43 -8.84 -7.04
C SER A 154 -14.50 -9.14 -5.99
N VAL A 155 -14.78 -8.20 -5.09
CA VAL A 155 -15.86 -8.34 -4.09
C VAL A 155 -17.22 -8.33 -4.76
N ALA A 156 -17.47 -7.43 -5.70
CA ALA A 156 -18.71 -7.40 -6.48
C ALA A 156 -18.97 -8.73 -7.19
N LYS A 157 -17.96 -9.29 -7.86
CA LYS A 157 -18.05 -10.62 -8.49
C LYS A 157 -18.35 -11.71 -7.47
N TYR A 158 -17.64 -11.73 -6.35
CA TYR A 158 -17.86 -12.71 -5.28
C TYR A 158 -19.31 -12.63 -4.77
N THR A 159 -19.78 -11.44 -4.40
CA THR A 159 -21.13 -11.22 -3.91
C THR A 159 -22.19 -11.64 -4.92
N ALA A 160 -22.03 -11.28 -6.21
CA ALA A 160 -22.98 -11.67 -7.24
C ALA A 160 -23.08 -13.20 -7.40
N VAL A 161 -21.94 -13.90 -7.39
CA VAL A 161 -21.92 -15.38 -7.46
C VAL A 161 -22.55 -15.99 -6.22
N SER A 162 -22.19 -15.54 -5.02
CA SER A 162 -22.75 -16.08 -3.78
C SER A 162 -24.26 -15.87 -3.67
N VAL A 163 -24.77 -14.72 -4.10
CA VAL A 163 -26.22 -14.45 -4.13
C VAL A 163 -26.91 -15.36 -5.15
N LEU A 164 -26.32 -15.57 -6.33
CA LEU A 164 -26.86 -16.49 -7.32
C LEU A 164 -26.93 -17.93 -6.77
N GLU A 165 -25.85 -18.41 -6.16
CA GLU A 165 -25.79 -19.76 -5.57
C GLU A 165 -26.84 -19.92 -4.47
N ALA A 166 -26.94 -18.96 -3.54
CA ALA A 166 -27.97 -18.97 -2.49
C ALA A 166 -29.40 -18.91 -3.06
N SER A 167 -29.60 -18.20 -4.17
CA SER A 167 -30.91 -18.09 -4.83
C SER A 167 -31.32 -19.41 -5.51
N LEU A 168 -30.35 -20.15 -6.06
CA LEU A 168 -30.61 -21.46 -6.66
C LEU A 168 -30.89 -22.52 -5.59
N ASP A 169 -30.17 -22.46 -4.45
CA ASP A 169 -30.40 -23.32 -3.30
C ASP A 169 -31.85 -23.19 -2.80
N VAL A 170 -32.28 -21.96 -2.48
CA VAL A 170 -33.65 -21.71 -2.00
C VAL A 170 -34.72 -22.06 -3.03
N ALA A 171 -34.46 -21.89 -4.34
CA ALA A 171 -35.42 -22.24 -5.38
C ALA A 171 -35.62 -23.76 -5.54
N SER A 172 -34.68 -24.57 -5.05
CA SER A 172 -34.75 -26.03 -5.11
C SER A 172 -35.41 -26.69 -3.89
N MET A 173 -35.67 -25.91 -2.84
CA MET A 173 -36.31 -26.33 -1.58
C MET A 173 -37.82 -26.10 -1.60
#